data_AF-A0A356AN28-F1
#
_entry.id   AF-A0A356AN28-F1
#
_cell.length_a   1.000
_cell.length_b   1.000
_cell.length_c   1.000
_cell.angle_alpha   90.00
_cell.angle_beta   90.00
_cell.angle_gamma   90.00
#
_symmetry.space_group_name_H-M   'P 1'
#
loop_
_entity.id
_entity.type
_entity.pdbx_description
1 polymer ?
#
loop_
_entity_poly.entity_id
_entity_poly.type
_entity_poly.pdbx_seq_one_letter_code
_entity_poly.pdbx_strand_id
1 'polypeptide(L)'
;DITFVREWERYRWPDFSVRTLHSTDAGVAFLIRTEGLTIYHGGDLNWWKWPGESPAYNEQMGRDYRREINSLGHIGIDLAFVPLDGRLEENYALGLDYFMRHTETSRVVPMHFRDQYEVFDWLKEEPCAKPYLGRVEILTRRGQKFCAAGR
;
A
#
# COMPACT_ATOMS: atom_id res chain seq x y z
N ASP A 1 14.63 10.67 21.54
CA ASP A 1 14.28 9.28 21.87
C ASP A 1 13.91 8.49 20.62
N ILE A 2 14.26 7.20 20.58
CA ILE A 2 13.92 6.27 19.50
C ILE A 2 12.89 5.28 20.03
N THR A 3 11.80 5.06 19.30
CA THR A 3 10.79 4.05 19.62
C THR A 3 10.85 2.92 18.59
N PHE A 4 11.17 1.71 19.03
CA PHE A 4 11.05 0.51 18.20
C PHE A 4 9.61 0.01 18.27
N VAL A 5 9.04 -0.31 17.10
CA VAL A 5 7.67 -0.81 16.98
C VAL A 5 7.66 -2.30 16.62
N ARG A 6 6.56 -2.98 16.96
CA ARG A 6 6.29 -4.37 16.58
C ARG A 6 5.04 -4.43 15.71
N GLU A 7 4.85 -5.51 14.99
CA GLU A 7 3.63 -5.77 14.25
C GLU A 7 2.40 -5.86 15.16
N TRP A 8 1.23 -5.51 14.62
CA TRP A 8 -0.08 -5.57 15.28
C TRP A 8 -0.24 -4.74 16.57
N GLU A 9 0.66 -3.79 16.80
CA GLU A 9 0.65 -2.92 17.97
C GLU A 9 0.00 -1.56 17.69
N ARG A 10 -0.35 -0.85 18.76
CA ARG A 10 -0.84 0.54 18.70
C ARG A 10 -0.02 1.43 19.61
N TYR A 11 0.41 2.56 19.06
CA TYR A 11 1.19 3.58 19.75
C TYR A 11 0.47 4.92 19.69
N ARG A 12 0.58 5.72 20.74
CA ARG A 12 -0.08 7.03 20.84
C ARG A 12 0.88 8.05 21.45
N TRP A 13 0.98 9.17 20.77
CA TRP A 13 1.63 10.40 21.21
C TRP A 13 0.58 11.52 21.29
N PRO A 14 0.90 12.71 21.84
CA PRO A 14 -0.05 13.82 21.90
C PRO A 14 -0.66 14.19 20.55
N ASP A 15 0.16 14.23 19.49
CA ASP A 15 -0.25 14.79 18.18
C ASP A 15 -0.54 13.73 17.11
N PHE A 16 -0.20 12.47 17.37
CA PHE A 16 -0.44 11.39 16.43
C PHE A 16 -0.56 10.01 17.08
N SER A 17 -1.16 9.08 16.35
CA SER A 17 -1.18 7.66 16.71
C SER A 17 -0.78 6.79 15.54
N VAL A 18 -0.22 5.63 15.86
CA VAL A 18 0.23 4.64 14.89
C VAL A 18 -0.38 3.30 15.24
N ARG A 19 -0.95 2.62 14.26
CA ARG A 19 -1.23 1.18 14.30
C ARG A 19 -0.31 0.50 13.29
N THR A 20 0.36 -0.57 13.68
CA THR A 20 1.20 -1.36 12.78
C THR A 20 0.46 -2.60 12.28
N LEU A 21 0.85 -3.07 11.10
CA LEU A 21 0.42 -4.34 10.52
C LEU A 21 1.66 -5.18 10.23
N HIS A 22 1.49 -6.50 10.15
CA HIS A 22 2.58 -7.39 9.76
C HIS A 22 2.88 -7.21 8.27
N SER A 23 4.16 -7.09 7.91
CA SER A 23 4.59 -7.05 6.51
C SER A 23 4.81 -8.46 5.97
N THR A 24 4.42 -8.72 4.73
CA THR A 24 4.65 -10.02 4.06
C THR A 24 6.10 -10.25 3.64
N ASP A 25 6.96 -9.23 3.74
CA ASP A 25 8.39 -9.33 3.40
C ASP A 25 9.26 -8.85 4.56
N ALA A 26 9.36 -7.53 4.78
CA ALA A 26 10.17 -6.97 5.86
C ALA A 26 9.42 -5.90 6.68
N GLY A 27 9.63 -5.93 7.99
CA GLY A 27 9.18 -4.90 8.92
C GLY A 27 7.66 -4.86 9.14
N VAL A 28 7.09 -3.65 9.13
CA VAL A 28 5.66 -3.41 9.38
C VAL A 28 5.12 -2.41 8.37
N ALA A 29 3.82 -2.49 8.11
CA ALA A 29 3.07 -1.37 7.52
C ALA A 29 2.51 -0.46 8.63
N PHE A 30 2.24 0.80 8.29
CA PHE A 30 1.79 1.81 9.24
C PHE A 30 0.43 2.37 8.85
N LEU A 31 -0.46 2.46 9.81
CA LEU A 31 -1.66 3.29 9.76
C LEU A 31 -1.49 4.41 10.78
N ILE A 32 -1.29 5.62 10.27
CA ILE A 32 -0.96 6.82 11.05
C ILE A 32 -2.19 7.72 11.08
N ARG A 33 -2.54 8.24 12.25
CA ARG A 33 -3.53 9.32 12.39
C ARG A 33 -2.88 10.53 13.00
N THR A 34 -2.95 11.66 12.31
CA THR A 34 -2.34 12.93 12.75
C THR A 34 -3.04 14.09 12.06
N GLU A 35 -3.19 15.24 12.73
CA GLU A 35 -3.74 16.46 12.12
C GLU A 35 -5.08 16.27 11.37
N GLY A 36 -5.95 15.38 11.87
CA GLY A 36 -7.22 15.04 11.21
C GLY A 36 -7.11 14.14 9.98
N LEU A 37 -5.90 13.75 9.58
CA LEU A 37 -5.61 12.84 8.46
C LEU A 37 -5.41 11.41 8.96
N THR A 38 -5.81 10.45 8.13
CA THR A 38 -5.46 9.03 8.22
C THR A 38 -4.58 8.66 7.04
N ILE A 39 -3.33 8.29 7.31
CA ILE A 39 -2.31 7.94 6.32
C ILE A 39 -1.96 6.46 6.46
N TYR A 40 -1.96 5.72 5.36
CA TYR A 40 -1.43 4.36 5.30
C TYR A 40 -0.08 4.35 4.59
N HIS A 41 0.90 3.65 5.14
CA HIS A 41 2.17 3.40 4.47
C HIS A 41 2.49 1.91 4.50
N GLY A 42 2.48 1.26 3.34
CA GLY A 42 2.64 -0.19 3.23
C GLY A 42 4.00 -0.71 3.68
N GLY A 43 5.07 0.10 3.61
CA GLY A 43 6.42 -0.47 3.65
C GLY A 43 6.53 -1.57 2.59
N ASP A 44 7.09 -2.72 2.97
CA ASP A 44 7.12 -3.90 2.09
C ASP A 44 5.88 -4.81 2.18
N LEU A 45 4.77 -4.38 2.80
CA LEU A 45 3.54 -5.17 2.81
C LEU A 45 2.88 -5.14 1.42
N ASN A 46 2.95 -6.27 0.70
CA ASN A 46 2.39 -6.43 -0.63
C ASN A 46 1.93 -7.87 -0.92
N TRP A 47 1.17 -8.05 -1.99
CA TRP A 47 0.97 -9.36 -2.62
C TRP A 47 2.16 -9.69 -3.52
N TRP A 48 3.27 -10.13 -2.92
CA TRP A 48 4.50 -10.53 -3.61
C TRP A 48 4.36 -11.88 -4.34
N LYS A 49 3.53 -11.91 -5.37
CA LYS A 49 3.37 -13.08 -6.25
C LYS A 49 4.44 -13.06 -7.34
N TRP A 50 5.55 -13.74 -7.07
CA TRP A 50 6.71 -13.77 -7.96
C TRP A 50 6.54 -14.83 -9.06
N PRO A 51 6.79 -14.49 -10.33
CA PRO A 51 7.00 -15.48 -11.39
C PRO A 51 8.13 -16.44 -11.01
N GLY A 52 7.92 -17.74 -11.20
CA GLY A 52 8.91 -18.78 -10.90
C GLY A 52 8.90 -19.31 -9.45
N GLU A 53 8.23 -18.63 -8.51
CA GLU A 53 8.04 -19.17 -7.16
C GLU A 53 7.00 -20.29 -7.11
N SER A 54 7.08 -21.13 -6.08
CA SER A 54 6.14 -22.25 -5.94
C SER A 54 4.69 -21.78 -5.79
N PRO A 55 3.69 -22.53 -6.30
CA PRO A 55 2.28 -22.19 -6.10
C PRO A 55 1.92 -22.00 -4.62
N ALA A 56 2.45 -22.86 -3.74
CA ALA A 56 2.21 -22.79 -2.31
C ALA A 56 2.73 -21.49 -1.67
N TYR A 57 3.93 -21.04 -2.07
CA TYR A 57 4.50 -19.76 -1.63
C TYR A 57 3.62 -18.59 -2.10
N ASN A 58 3.31 -18.54 -3.40
CA ASN A 58 2.51 -17.47 -3.99
C ASN A 58 1.09 -17.39 -3.42
N GLU A 59 0.49 -18.53 -3.11
CA GLU A 59 -0.79 -18.58 -2.40
C GLU A 59 -0.68 -18.08 -0.97
N GLN A 60 0.40 -18.42 -0.26
CA GLN A 60 0.64 -17.96 1.11
C GLN A 60 0.80 -16.44 1.14
N MET A 61 1.62 -15.85 0.26
CA MET A 61 1.78 -14.39 0.15
C MET A 61 0.44 -13.69 -0.09
N GLY A 62 -0.40 -14.27 -0.96
CA GLY A 62 -1.74 -13.77 -1.18
C GLY A 62 -2.62 -13.87 0.08
N ARG A 63 -2.61 -15.00 0.79
CA ARG A 63 -3.40 -15.18 2.02
C ARG A 63 -2.99 -14.18 3.10
N ASP A 64 -1.69 -14.03 3.35
CA ASP A 64 -1.17 -13.14 4.38
C ASP A 64 -1.43 -11.68 4.05
N TYR A 65 -1.17 -11.26 2.81
CA TYR A 65 -1.47 -9.90 2.38
C TYR A 65 -2.95 -9.55 2.57
N ARG A 66 -3.84 -10.43 2.08
CA ARG A 66 -5.29 -10.20 2.22
C ARG A 66 -5.74 -10.13 3.68
N ARG A 67 -5.16 -10.96 4.56
CA ARG A 67 -5.47 -10.92 6.01
C ARG A 67 -5.18 -9.53 6.59
N GLU A 68 -3.99 -8.98 6.30
CA GLU A 68 -3.58 -7.67 6.83
C GLU A 68 -4.45 -6.54 6.25
N ILE A 69 -4.67 -6.52 4.93
CA ILE A 69 -5.49 -5.48 4.28
C ILE A 69 -6.95 -5.53 4.77
N ASN A 70 -7.54 -6.72 4.91
CA ASN A 70 -8.91 -6.83 5.42
C ASN A 70 -9.06 -6.30 6.85
N SER A 71 -7.99 -6.27 7.63
CA SER A 71 -7.99 -5.68 8.98
C SER A 71 -8.08 -4.14 8.98
N LEU A 72 -7.99 -3.50 7.81
CA LEU A 72 -8.20 -2.07 7.59
C LEU A 72 -9.64 -1.73 7.18
N GLY A 73 -10.52 -2.72 6.99
CA GLY A 73 -11.90 -2.50 6.58
C GLY A 73 -12.62 -1.46 7.45
N HIS A 74 -13.44 -0.63 6.83
CA HIS A 74 -14.20 0.49 7.43
C HIS A 74 -13.36 1.69 7.92
N ILE A 75 -12.05 1.70 7.68
CA ILE A 75 -11.20 2.85 7.97
C ILE A 75 -11.08 3.72 6.71
N GLY A 76 -11.50 4.98 6.81
CA GLY A 76 -11.21 5.99 5.81
C GLY A 76 -9.72 6.39 5.82
N ILE A 77 -9.02 6.12 4.72
CA ILE A 77 -7.59 6.44 4.50
C ILE A 77 -7.44 7.59 3.51
N ASP A 78 -7.08 8.77 3.97
CA ASP A 78 -6.95 9.97 3.11
C ASP A 78 -5.83 9.83 2.09
N LEU A 79 -4.71 9.23 2.51
CA LEU A 79 -3.55 8.99 1.65
C LEU A 79 -2.93 7.63 1.95
N ALA A 80 -2.82 6.78 0.93
CA ALA A 80 -2.18 5.47 1.05
C ALA A 80 -0.91 5.41 0.21
N PHE A 81 0.18 4.87 0.74
CA PHE A 81 1.38 4.52 -0.01
C PHE A 81 1.41 2.99 -0.18
N VAL A 82 1.34 2.50 -1.41
CA VAL A 82 1.14 1.08 -1.72
C VAL A 82 2.16 0.62 -2.78
N PRO A 83 2.82 -0.53 -2.61
CA PRO A 83 3.72 -1.08 -3.63
C PRO A 83 3.04 -1.29 -4.99
N LEU A 84 3.76 -0.99 -6.08
CA LEU A 84 3.38 -1.24 -7.47
C LEU A 84 4.65 -1.68 -8.23
N ASP A 85 5.14 -2.88 -7.94
CA ASP A 85 6.45 -3.33 -8.39
C ASP A 85 6.37 -4.06 -9.73
N GLY A 86 6.86 -3.42 -10.80
CA GLY A 86 6.83 -3.99 -12.15
C GLY A 86 7.68 -5.25 -12.35
N ARG A 87 8.57 -5.62 -11.41
CA ARG A 87 9.27 -6.92 -11.45
C ARG A 87 8.34 -8.12 -11.27
N LEU A 88 7.14 -7.90 -10.74
CA LEU A 88 6.14 -8.97 -10.56
C LEU A 88 5.42 -9.32 -11.87
N GLU A 89 5.83 -8.70 -12.99
CA GLU A 89 5.30 -8.96 -14.34
C GLU A 89 3.78 -8.81 -14.37
N GLU A 90 3.02 -9.80 -14.84
CA GLU A 90 1.56 -9.76 -14.91
C GLU A 90 0.88 -9.63 -13.53
N ASN A 91 1.62 -9.81 -12.44
CA ASN A 91 1.12 -9.75 -11.08
C ASN A 91 1.36 -8.40 -10.39
N TYR A 92 2.01 -7.43 -11.06
CA TYR A 92 2.45 -6.15 -10.46
C TYR A 92 1.35 -5.33 -9.78
N ALA A 93 0.11 -5.40 -10.29
CA ALA A 93 -1.02 -4.64 -9.78
C ALA A 93 -1.85 -5.39 -8.72
N LEU A 94 -1.60 -6.67 -8.43
CA LEU A 94 -2.45 -7.48 -7.55
C LEU A 94 -2.61 -6.89 -6.14
N GLY A 95 -1.51 -6.42 -5.56
CA GLY A 95 -1.52 -5.81 -4.24
C GLY A 95 -2.32 -4.51 -4.22
N LEU A 96 -2.05 -3.61 -5.17
CA LEU A 96 -2.73 -2.33 -5.32
C LEU A 96 -4.23 -2.51 -5.57
N ASP A 97 -4.61 -3.39 -6.51
CA ASP A 97 -6.01 -3.67 -6.85
C ASP A 97 -6.77 -4.19 -5.64
N TYR A 98 -6.21 -5.18 -4.94
CA TYR A 98 -6.84 -5.71 -3.74
C TYR A 98 -7.00 -4.64 -2.66
N PHE A 99 -5.96 -3.81 -2.43
CA PHE A 99 -6.01 -2.70 -1.48
C PHE A 99 -7.14 -1.71 -1.81
N MET A 100 -7.22 -1.25 -3.05
CA MET A 100 -8.18 -0.24 -3.48
C MET A 100 -9.64 -0.74 -3.48
N ARG A 101 -9.85 -2.06 -3.56
CA ARG A 101 -11.18 -2.69 -3.46
C ARG A 101 -11.64 -2.94 -2.02
N HIS A 102 -10.71 -3.12 -1.08
CA HIS A 102 -11.02 -3.56 0.28
C HIS A 102 -10.80 -2.47 1.34
N THR A 103 -10.40 -1.27 0.91
CA THR A 103 -10.23 -0.09 1.77
C THR A 103 -11.00 1.10 1.23
N GLU A 104 -11.47 1.95 2.13
CA GLU A 104 -11.99 3.26 1.75
C GLU A 104 -10.80 4.20 1.64
N THR A 105 -10.19 4.33 0.46
CA THR A 105 -9.00 5.17 0.23
C THR A 105 -9.31 6.36 -0.68
N SER A 106 -8.94 7.58 -0.30
CA SER A 106 -9.23 8.77 -1.12
C SER A 106 -8.22 8.90 -2.26
N ARG A 107 -6.93 8.79 -1.93
CA ARG A 107 -5.83 8.84 -2.89
C ARG A 107 -4.78 7.80 -2.54
N VAL A 108 -4.17 7.22 -3.56
CA VAL A 108 -3.10 6.24 -3.42
C VAL A 108 -1.86 6.71 -4.18
N VAL A 109 -0.71 6.60 -3.54
CA VAL A 109 0.62 6.90 -4.04
C VAL A 109 1.33 5.58 -4.26
N PRO A 110 1.47 5.11 -5.51
CA PRO A 110 2.28 3.93 -5.79
C PRO A 110 3.74 4.14 -5.36
N MET A 111 4.37 3.07 -4.90
CA MET A 111 5.79 3.02 -4.50
C MET A 111 6.42 1.67 -4.92
N HIS A 112 7.66 1.38 -4.52
CA HIS A 112 8.42 0.15 -4.86
C HIS A 112 8.69 -0.12 -6.35
N PHE A 113 8.32 0.77 -7.28
CA PHE A 113 8.65 0.65 -8.71
C PHE A 113 10.07 1.11 -9.09
N ARG A 114 10.89 1.55 -8.10
CA ARG A 114 12.23 2.13 -8.31
C ARG A 114 12.21 3.28 -9.33
N ASP A 115 12.83 3.09 -10.49
CA ASP A 115 12.87 4.07 -11.58
C ASP A 115 12.06 3.60 -12.80
N GLN A 116 11.24 2.55 -12.64
CA GLN A 116 10.37 2.00 -13.69
C GLN A 116 9.03 2.74 -13.71
N TYR A 117 9.02 3.95 -14.26
CA TYR A 117 7.82 4.78 -14.34
C TYR A 117 6.77 4.25 -15.32
N GLU A 118 7.14 3.31 -16.21
CA GLU A 118 6.24 2.68 -17.17
C GLU A 118 5.08 1.91 -16.51
N VAL A 119 5.23 1.52 -15.24
CA VAL A 119 4.15 0.87 -14.47
C VAL A 119 2.87 1.71 -14.42
N PHE A 120 2.99 3.04 -14.49
CA PHE A 120 1.84 3.95 -14.54
C PHE A 120 1.12 3.89 -15.88
N ASP A 121 1.84 3.68 -16.98
CA ASP A 121 1.23 3.52 -18.30
C ASP A 121 0.55 2.16 -18.40
N TRP A 122 1.18 1.10 -17.88
CA TRP A 122 0.53 -0.22 -17.79
C TRP A 122 -0.74 -0.16 -16.95
N LEU A 123 -0.70 0.52 -15.80
CA LEU A 123 -1.85 0.63 -14.90
C LEU A 123 -3.03 1.40 -15.53
N LYS A 124 -2.78 2.35 -16.44
CA LYS A 124 -3.86 3.04 -17.18
C LYS A 124 -4.60 2.10 -18.12
N GLU A 125 -3.90 1.14 -18.69
CA GLU A 125 -4.47 0.14 -19.61
C GLU A 125 -5.09 -1.05 -18.86
N GLU A 126 -4.69 -1.27 -17.60
CA GLU A 126 -5.14 -2.38 -16.77
C GLU A 126 -6.66 -2.29 -16.45
N PRO A 127 -7.49 -3.23 -16.96
CA PRO A 127 -8.93 -3.15 -16.75
C PRO A 127 -9.35 -3.17 -15.28
N CYS A 128 -8.60 -3.85 -14.41
CA CYS A 128 -8.91 -3.90 -12.98
C CYS A 128 -8.78 -2.53 -12.30
N ALA A 129 -7.93 -1.64 -12.82
CA ALA A 129 -7.64 -0.34 -12.24
C ALA A 129 -8.67 0.74 -12.57
N LYS A 130 -9.46 0.57 -13.63
CA LYS A 130 -10.46 1.55 -14.10
C LYS A 130 -11.34 2.16 -12.99
N PRO A 131 -11.86 1.40 -12.00
CA PRO A 131 -12.71 1.97 -10.95
C PRO A 131 -12.00 2.91 -9.96
N TYR A 132 -10.67 2.90 -9.91
CA TYR A 132 -9.90 3.69 -8.96
C TYR A 132 -8.76 4.49 -9.58
N LEU A 133 -8.55 4.43 -10.89
CA LEU A 133 -7.46 5.10 -11.59
C LEU A 133 -7.43 6.62 -11.30
N GLY A 134 -8.59 7.27 -11.20
CA GLY A 134 -8.70 8.69 -10.85
C GLY A 134 -8.26 9.05 -9.42
N ARG A 135 -8.00 8.05 -8.57
CA ARG A 135 -7.46 8.20 -7.21
C ARG A 135 -5.97 7.84 -7.13
N VAL A 136 -5.35 7.43 -8.23
CA VAL A 136 -3.93 7.07 -8.28
C VAL A 136 -3.10 8.31 -8.58
N GLU A 137 -2.14 8.60 -7.70
CA GLU A 137 -1.13 9.61 -7.94
C GLU A 137 -0.08 9.11 -8.93
N ILE A 138 0.09 9.83 -10.03
CA ILE A 138 1.11 9.53 -11.03
C ILE A 138 2.42 10.22 -10.65
N LEU A 139 3.48 9.43 -10.47
CA LEU A 139 4.81 9.95 -10.18
C LEU A 139 5.60 10.09 -11.47
N THR A 140 6.31 11.21 -11.63
CA THR A 140 7.18 11.44 -12.79
C THR A 140 8.65 11.66 -12.40
N ARG A 141 8.93 11.76 -11.09
CA ARG A 141 10.28 11.92 -10.55
C ARG A 141 10.38 11.53 -9.08
N ARG A 142 11.59 11.20 -8.63
CA ARG A 142 11.93 11.02 -7.22
C ARG A 142 11.80 12.34 -6.46
N GLY A 143 11.30 12.29 -5.22
CA GLY A 143 11.10 13.46 -4.38
C GLY A 143 9.91 14.34 -4.78
N GLN A 144 9.00 13.82 -5.61
CA GLN A 144 7.73 14.48 -5.90
C GLN A 144 6.94 14.70 -4.60
N LYS A 145 6.38 15.90 -4.46
CA LYS A 145 5.60 16.31 -3.29
C LYS A 145 4.11 16.17 -3.60
N PHE A 146 3.35 15.79 -2.58
CA PHE A 146 1.89 15.69 -2.62
C PHE A 146 1.33 16.54 -1.51
N CYS A 147 0.24 17.27 -1.80
CA CYS A 147 -0.57 17.89 -0.78
C CYS A 147 -1.74 16.95 -0.48
N ALA A 148 -1.95 16.58 0.78
CA ALA A 148 -3.15 15.89 1.22
C ALA A 148 -4.02 16.88 2.00
N ALA A 149 -5.31 16.87 1.73
CA ALA A 149 -6.33 17.50 2.56
C ALA A 149 -7.22 16.38 3.11
N GLY A 150 -7.76 16.57 4.31
CA GLY A 150 -8.71 15.63 4.88
C GLY A 150 -9.94 15.50 4.00
N ARG A 151 -10.60 14.35 4.08
CA ARG A 151 -11.96 14.16 3.54
C ARG A 151 -12.95 15.15 4.12
#